data_AF-A0A838KT10-F1
#
_entry.id   AF-A0A838KT10-F1
#
_cell.length_a   1.000
_cell.length_b   1.000
_cell.length_c   1.000
_cell.angle_alpha   90.00
_cell.angle_beta   90.00
_cell.angle_gamma   90.00
#
_symmetry.space_group_name_H-M   'P 1'
#
loop_
_entity.id
_entity.type
_entity.pdbx_description
1 polymer ?
#
loop_
_entity_poly.entity_id
_entity_poly.type
_entity_poly.pdbx_seq_one_letter_code
_entity_poly.pdbx_strand_id
1 'polypeptide(L)' 'LFDEKLGGTVHLAIGRSYAETGGKNDSSVHTDLVCDLREGGELYADGELIQKNGRFLEFDLAGVSDAR' A
#
# COMPACT_ATOMS: atom_id res chain seq x y z
N LEU A 1 -4.02 13.48 7.57
CA LEU A 1 -3.87 12.11 7.03
C LEU A 1 -4.91 11.91 5.92
N PHE A 2 -4.70 12.55 4.76
CA PHE A 2 -5.52 12.31 3.56
C PHE A 2 -4.67 11.67 2.43
N ASP A 3 -3.35 11.56 2.62
CA ASP A 3 -2.42 11.00 1.63
C ASP A 3 -2.30 9.47 1.71
N GLU A 4 -2.25 8.89 2.91
CA GLU A 4 -2.03 7.45 3.14
C GLU A 4 -3.14 6.58 2.53
N LYS A 5 -4.37 7.11 2.51
CA LYS A 5 -5.59 6.40 2.09
C LYS A 5 -6.01 6.75 0.65
N LEU A 6 -5.07 7.20 -0.19
CA LEU A 6 -5.34 7.49 -1.60
C LEU A 6 -5.37 6.20 -2.42
N GLY A 7 -6.42 5.99 -3.20
CA GLY A 7 -6.48 4.87 -4.14
C GLY A 7 -5.34 4.93 -5.17
N GLY A 8 -4.66 3.80 -5.37
CA GLY A 8 -3.56 3.68 -6.32
C GLY A 8 -2.17 4.00 -5.77
N THR A 9 -2.04 4.18 -4.45
CA THR A 9 -0.75 4.30 -3.78
C THR A 9 -0.49 3.11 -2.86
N VAL A 10 0.78 2.97 -2.44
CA VAL A 10 1.20 2.15 -1.30
C VAL A 10 2.05 3.03 -0.39
N HIS A 11 2.06 2.77 0.92
CA HIS A 11 2.98 3.46 1.82
C HIS A 11 3.82 2.47 2.62
N LEU A 12 5.00 2.93 3.03
CA LEU A 12 5.86 2.27 3.99
C LEU A 12 6.27 3.28 5.05
N ALA A 13 6.26 2.87 6.31
CA ALA A 13 6.70 3.69 7.42
C ALA A 13 8.14 3.36 7.81
N ILE A 14 8.97 4.39 8.00
CA ILE A 14 10.29 4.26 8.63
C ILE A 14 10.17 4.62 10.11
N GLY A 15 10.72 3.76 10.97
CA GLY A 15 10.74 3.95 12.42
C GLY A 15 9.73 3.08 13.16
N ARG A 16 9.06 3.66 14.15
CA ARG A 16 8.33 2.95 15.20
C ARG A 16 7.28 2.00 14.62
N SER A 17 7.33 0.74 15.04
CA SER A 17 6.24 -0.20 14.82
C SER A 17 5.08 0.05 15.79
N TYR A 18 3.85 -0.25 15.35
CA TYR A 18 2.73 -0.43 16.27
C TYR A 18 2.91 -1.76 17.02
N ALA A 19 2.79 -1.76 18.35
CA ALA A 19 3.05 -2.94 19.16
C ALA A 19 2.02 -4.05 18.89
N GLU A 20 0.80 -3.66 18.55
CA GLU A 20 -0.33 -4.52 18.26
C GLU A 20 -0.13 -5.32 16.97
N THR A 21 0.75 -4.87 16.05
CA THR A 21 1.07 -5.58 14.80
C THR A 21 2.22 -6.58 14.95
N GLY A 22 2.77 -6.73 16.17
CA GLY A 22 3.90 -7.62 16.44
C GLY A 22 5.24 -7.09 15.92
N GLY A 23 5.29 -5.85 15.44
CA GLY A 23 6.52 -5.21 15.01
C GLY A 23 7.44 -4.91 16.20
N LYS A 24 8.74 -5.03 15.99
CA LYS A 24 9.77 -4.91 17.04
C LYS A 24 10.59 -3.62 16.94
N ASN A 25 10.32 -2.78 15.95
CA ASN A 25 11.12 -1.58 15.71
C ASN A 25 10.69 -0.48 16.69
N ASP A 26 11.56 -0.17 17.64
CA ASP A 26 11.35 0.92 18.59
C ASP A 26 12.11 2.18 18.14
N SER A 27 11.41 3.30 18.07
CA SER A 27 11.93 4.56 17.55
C SER A 27 11.08 5.74 18.01
N SER A 28 11.69 6.92 18.12
CA SER A 28 10.97 8.18 18.41
C SER A 28 10.24 8.74 17.19
N VAL A 29 10.51 8.22 15.98
CA VAL A 29 9.89 8.67 14.73
C VAL A 29 9.05 7.56 14.11
N HIS A 30 7.98 7.96 13.43
CA HIS A 30 7.17 7.13 12.53
C HIS A 30 6.85 8.00 11.33
N THR A 31 7.50 7.74 10.20
CA THR A 31 7.40 8.59 9.01
C THR A 31 6.90 7.77 7.86
N ASP A 32 5.71 8.12 7.38
CA ASP A 32 5.07 7.49 6.23
C ASP A 32 5.65 8.03 4.93
N LEU A 33 6.07 7.11 4.07
CA LEU A 33 6.52 7.37 2.70
C LEU A 33 5.46 6.81 1.76
N VAL A 34 4.86 7.67 0.94
CA VAL A 34 3.82 7.28 -0.02
C VAL A 34 4.44 7.13 -1.41
N CYS A 35 4.11 6.03 -2.09
CA CYS A 35 4.51 5.73 -3.45
C CYS A 35 3.28 5.63 -4.36
N ASP A 36 3.27 6.40 -5.44
CA ASP A 36 2.25 6.35 -6.47
C ASP A 36 2.54 5.22 -7.48
N LEU A 37 1.57 4.32 -7.66
CA LEU A 37 1.71 3.15 -8.54
C LEU A 37 0.92 3.29 -9.85
N ARG A 38 0.25 4.43 -10.08
CA ARG A 38 -0.66 4.62 -11.23
C ARG A 38 0.08 4.64 -12.58
N GLU A 39 1.35 5.01 -12.61
CA GLU A 39 2.17 5.09 -13.83
C GLU A 39 3.09 3.87 -13.99
N GLY A 40 2.52 2.69 -14.29
CA GLY A 40 3.31 1.49 -14.54
C GLY A 40 3.80 0.76 -13.30
N GLY A 41 3.35 1.16 -12.11
CA GLY A 41 3.76 0.57 -10.84
C GLY A 41 3.14 -0.82 -10.60
N GLU A 42 3.89 -1.66 -9.90
CA GLU A 42 3.48 -3.01 -9.52
C GLU A 42 3.78 -3.25 -8.03
N LEU A 43 2.84 -3.87 -7.32
CA LEU A 43 3.00 -4.29 -5.93
C LEU A 43 2.89 -5.81 -5.87
N TYR A 44 3.91 -6.43 -5.29
CA TYR A 44 3.98 -7.87 -5.08
C TYR A 44 3.96 -8.17 -3.58
N ALA A 45 3.23 -9.21 -3.20
CA ALA A 45 3.26 -9.80 -1.86
C ALA A 45 3.55 -11.29 -1.99
N ASP A 46 4.54 -11.79 -1.25
CA ASP A 46 4.99 -13.20 -1.33
C ASP A 46 5.30 -13.71 -2.74
N GLY A 47 5.73 -12.80 -3.63
CA GLY A 47 6.04 -13.11 -5.03
C GLY A 47 4.82 -13.05 -5.98
N GLU A 48 3.61 -12.83 -5.45
CA GLU A 48 2.39 -12.70 -6.24
C GLU A 48 2.07 -11.22 -6.53
N LEU A 49 1.72 -10.91 -7.78
CA LEU A 49 1.30 -9.57 -8.18
C LEU A 49 -0.11 -9.30 -7.63
N ILE A 50 -0.26 -8.32 -6.75
CA ILE A 50 -1.55 -8.00 -6.10
C ILE A 50 -2.14 -6.67 -6.57
N GLN A 51 -1.32 -5.75 -7.08
CA GLN A 51 -1.75 -4.47 -7.62
C GLN A 51 -0.88 -4.06 -8.81
N LYS A 52 -1.50 -3.52 -9.87
CA LYS A 52 -0.82 -3.00 -11.06
C LYS A 52 -1.48 -1.71 -11.52
N ASN A 53 -0.70 -0.71 -11.91
CA ASN A 53 -1.20 0.61 -12.31
C ASN A 53 -2.17 1.22 -11.29
N GLY A 54 -1.88 1.04 -10.00
CA GLY A 54 -2.73 1.51 -8.90
C GLY A 54 -4.04 0.74 -8.67
N ARG A 55 -4.32 -0.37 -9.38
CA ARG A 55 -5.54 -1.19 -9.20
C ARG A 55 -5.24 -2.56 -8.62
N PHE A 56 -5.98 -2.97 -7.61
CA PHE A 56 -5.90 -4.33 -7.06
C PHE A 56 -6.49 -5.34 -8.07
N LEU A 57 -5.85 -6.50 -8.22
CA LEU A 57 -6.24 -7.47 -9.26
C LEU A 57 -7.43 -8.37 -8.87
N GLU A 58 -7.67 -8.55 -7.58
CA GLU A 58 -8.70 -9.44 -7.03
C GLU A 58 -9.83 -8.70 -6.31
N PHE A 59 -9.71 -7.38 -6.13
CA PHE A 59 -10.68 -6.57 -5.41
C PHE A 59 -11.15 -5.41 -6.28
N ASP A 60 -12.44 -5.41 -6.60
CA ASP A 60 -13.11 -4.21 -7.11
C ASP A 60 -13.52 -3.33 -5.92
N LEU A 61 -12.60 -2.46 -5.51
CA LEU A 61 -12.84 -1.50 -4.43
C LEU A 61 -13.72 -0.31 -4.87
N ALA A 62 -13.98 -0.15 -6.17
CA ALA A 62 -14.68 1.00 -6.73
C ALA A 62 -16.10 0.67 -7.23
N GLY A 63 -16.51 -0.60 -7.23
CA GLY A 63 -17.75 -1.06 -7.89
C GLY A 63 -17.70 -0.90 -9.41
N VAL A 64 -16.49 -0.78 -9.98
CA VAL A 64 -16.25 -0.71 -11.41
C VAL A 64 -15.73 -2.08 -11.81
N SER A 65 -16.64 -2.93 -12.30
CA SER A 65 -16.26 -4.23 -12.83
C SER A 65 -15.26 -4.04 -13.97
N ASP A 66 -13.99 -4.34 -13.72
CA ASP A 66 -13.00 -4.41 -14.78
C ASP A 66 -13.35 -5.66 -15.61
N ALA A 67 -13.81 -5.43 -16.84
CA ALA A 67 -14.02 -6.48 -17.81
C ALA A 67 -12.63 -7.04 -18.16
N ARG A 68 -12.24 -8.12 -17.48
CA ARG A 68 -11.18 -9.00 -18.00
C ARG A 68 -11.55 -9.46 -19.40
#